data_AF-A0A6G2HGK7-F1
#
_entry.id   AF-A0A6G2HGK7-F1
#
_cell.length_a   1.000
_cell.length_b   1.000
_cell.length_c   1.000
_cell.angle_alpha   90.00
_cell.angle_beta   90.00
_cell.angle_gamma   90.00
#
_symmetry.space_group_name_H-M   'P 1'
#
loop_
_entity.id
_entity.type
_entity.pdbx_description
1 polymer ?
#
loop_
_entity_poly.entity_id
_entity_poly.type
_entity_poly.pdbx_seq_one_letter_code
_entity_poly.pdbx_strand_id
1 'polypeptide(L)'
;MRDPGLYALTDHFRERLGQPGRYVSTRTVSDAIRDGQLRWNRTDGWRFAFVEDGIRFVVVVSDTETNSPVVVTAWTEVADRGAALASARWDATDVDTIAVRTALSDDADEPIPDRLRRRSISRPFEIGDHRLETVAGEPFVRCTACGCRFRSKSALIERRCRPRSGGR
;
A
#
# COMPACT_ATOMS: atom_id res chain seq x y z
N MET A 1 -3.65 17.06 -26.97
CA MET A 1 -3.35 16.88 -25.54
C MET A 1 -4.55 16.18 -24.91
N ARG A 2 -4.35 15.17 -24.06
CA ARG A 2 -5.44 14.41 -23.41
C ARG A 2 -5.99 15.22 -22.23
N ASP A 3 -7.32 15.27 -22.07
CA ASP A 3 -7.98 16.05 -21.00
C ASP A 3 -8.43 15.14 -19.85
N PRO A 4 -7.82 15.24 -18.64
CA PRO A 4 -8.25 14.47 -17.47
C PRO A 4 -9.66 14.78 -16.98
N GLY A 5 -10.20 15.97 -17.30
CA GLY A 5 -11.56 16.36 -16.90
C GLY A 5 -12.66 15.50 -17.52
N LEU A 6 -12.33 14.75 -18.59
CA LEU A 6 -13.25 13.85 -19.29
C LEU A 6 -13.29 12.44 -18.67
N TYR A 7 -12.47 12.15 -17.64
CA TYR A 7 -12.35 10.82 -17.06
C TYR A 7 -13.06 10.79 -15.70
N ALA A 8 -14.04 9.90 -15.57
CA ALA A 8 -14.74 9.72 -14.30
C ALA A 8 -13.91 8.85 -13.35
N LEU A 9 -13.89 9.20 -12.07
CA LEU A 9 -13.29 8.34 -11.04
C LEU A 9 -14.32 7.32 -10.57
N THR A 10 -13.93 6.05 -10.46
CA THR A 10 -14.77 5.02 -9.83
C THR A 10 -14.77 5.17 -8.31
N ASP A 11 -15.83 4.70 -7.64
CA ASP A 11 -15.88 4.70 -6.17
C ASP A 11 -14.77 3.83 -5.57
N HIS A 12 -14.51 2.67 -6.18
CA HIS A 12 -13.38 1.80 -5.84
C HIS A 12 -12.03 2.53 -5.88
N PHE A 13 -11.80 3.35 -6.92
CA PHE A 13 -10.58 4.17 -7.00
C PHE A 13 -10.53 5.22 -5.88
N ARG A 14 -11.64 5.93 -5.63
CA ARG A 14 -11.72 6.96 -4.57
C ARG A 14 -11.41 6.39 -3.19
N GLU A 15 -11.97 5.23 -2.86
CA GLU A 15 -11.71 4.53 -1.59
C GLU A 15 -10.23 4.18 -1.40
N ARG A 16 -9.53 3.86 -2.49
CA ARG A 16 -8.11 3.48 -2.44
C ARG A 16 -7.16 4.64 -2.20
N LEU A 17 -7.54 5.88 -2.53
CA LEU A 17 -6.69 7.05 -2.31
C LEU A 17 -6.36 7.29 -0.83
N GLY A 18 -7.24 6.88 0.09
CA GLY A 18 -7.02 7.02 1.54
C GLY A 18 -6.30 5.85 2.20
N GLN A 19 -5.99 4.79 1.45
CA GLN A 19 -5.41 3.58 2.06
C GLN A 19 -3.91 3.74 2.34
N PRO A 20 -3.42 3.38 3.55
CA PRO A 20 -1.99 3.42 3.85
C PRO A 20 -1.15 2.61 2.86
N GLY A 21 0.01 3.16 2.49
CA GLY A 21 0.91 2.55 1.51
C GLY A 21 0.40 2.64 0.06
N ARG A 22 -0.54 3.56 -0.23
CA ARG A 22 -0.87 4.02 -1.58
C ARG A 22 -0.28 5.41 -1.78
N TYR A 23 0.54 5.55 -2.82
CA TYR A 23 1.26 6.78 -3.13
C TYR A 23 0.71 7.49 -4.37
N VAL A 24 -0.53 7.15 -4.75
CA VAL A 24 -1.23 7.76 -5.89
C VAL A 24 -2.21 8.81 -5.39
N SER A 25 -2.32 9.92 -6.12
CA SER A 25 -3.28 10.99 -5.89
C SER A 25 -4.11 11.29 -7.15
N THR A 26 -5.16 12.12 -7.03
CA THR A 26 -5.90 12.63 -8.19
C THR A 26 -5.02 13.49 -9.11
N ARG A 27 -4.01 14.16 -8.56
CA ARG A 27 -2.98 14.89 -9.33
C ARG A 27 -2.17 13.91 -10.17
N THR A 28 -1.68 12.82 -9.56
CA THR A 28 -0.97 11.74 -10.27
C THR A 28 -1.79 11.18 -11.43
N VAL A 29 -3.11 11.00 -11.25
CA VAL A 29 -4.00 10.57 -12.33
C VAL A 29 -4.04 11.58 -13.47
N SER A 30 -4.16 12.87 -13.12
CA SER A 30 -4.19 13.94 -14.11
C SER A 30 -2.88 14.00 -14.92
N ASP A 31 -1.74 13.86 -14.23
CA ASP A 31 -0.41 13.89 -14.84
C ASP A 31 -0.19 12.66 -15.74
N ALA A 32 -0.64 11.47 -15.30
CA ALA A 32 -0.60 10.26 -16.14
C ALA A 32 -1.45 10.39 -17.41
N ILE A 33 -2.65 10.94 -17.31
CA ILE A 33 -3.54 11.10 -18.47
C ILE A 33 -2.96 12.11 -19.46
N ARG A 34 -2.44 13.26 -18.98
CA ARG A 34 -1.87 14.31 -19.85
C ARG A 34 -0.57 13.87 -20.50
N ASP A 35 0.37 13.46 -19.67
CA ASP A 35 1.80 13.40 -20.02
C ASP A 35 2.34 11.97 -19.97
N GLY A 36 1.64 11.08 -19.27
CA GLY A 36 1.99 9.68 -19.21
C GLY A 36 1.93 9.01 -20.57
N GLN A 37 2.81 8.03 -20.74
CA GLN A 37 2.83 7.20 -21.92
C GLN A 37 1.66 6.23 -21.89
N LEU A 38 0.91 6.16 -23.00
CA LEU A 38 -0.10 5.13 -23.18
C LEU A 38 0.60 3.78 -23.40
N ARG A 39 0.27 2.82 -22.55
CA ARG A 39 0.81 1.45 -22.50
C ARG A 39 -0.34 0.45 -22.58
N TRP A 40 -0.02 -0.74 -23.10
CA TRP A 40 -0.84 -1.95 -23.25
C TRP A 40 -2.31 -1.88 -22.79
N ASN A 41 -3.22 -2.27 -23.69
CA ASN A 41 -4.59 -2.61 -23.37
C ASN A 41 -4.64 -4.07 -22.87
N ARG A 42 -5.06 -4.31 -21.63
CA ARG A 42 -5.47 -5.66 -21.17
C ARG A 42 -6.99 -5.68 -20.99
N THR A 43 -7.56 -6.80 -20.56
CA THR A 43 -9.01 -6.94 -20.34
C THR A 43 -9.61 -5.90 -19.39
N ASP A 44 -8.79 -5.29 -18.52
CA ASP A 44 -9.17 -4.23 -17.58
C ASP A 44 -8.99 -2.80 -18.12
N GLY A 45 -8.54 -2.65 -19.37
CA GLY A 45 -8.43 -1.37 -20.08
C GLY A 45 -7.01 -0.90 -20.38
N TRP A 46 -6.94 0.39 -20.74
CA TRP A 46 -5.73 1.12 -21.11
C TRP A 46 -4.90 1.53 -19.90
N ARG A 47 -3.58 1.50 -20.00
CA ARG A 47 -2.67 1.95 -18.94
C ARG A 47 -1.96 3.24 -19.34
N PHE A 48 -2.06 4.27 -18.53
CA PHE A 48 -1.18 5.42 -18.60
C PHE A 48 -0.06 5.25 -17.58
N ALA A 49 1.19 5.43 -17.99
CA ALA A 49 2.32 5.31 -17.09
C ALA A 49 3.34 6.43 -17.29
N PHE A 50 3.86 6.96 -16.18
CA PHE A 50 5.01 7.86 -16.18
C PHE A 50 5.94 7.53 -15.02
N VAL A 51 7.20 7.96 -15.12
CA VAL A 51 8.20 7.80 -14.06
C VAL A 51 8.57 9.19 -13.56
N GLU A 52 8.54 9.35 -12.24
CA GLU A 52 8.96 10.57 -11.54
C GLU A 52 9.67 10.13 -10.26
N ASP A 53 10.83 10.74 -9.97
CA ASP A 53 11.63 10.42 -8.78
C ASP A 53 11.91 8.90 -8.63
N GLY A 54 12.25 8.21 -9.72
CA GLY A 54 12.52 6.76 -9.70
C GLY A 54 11.30 5.85 -9.46
N ILE A 55 10.10 6.40 -9.28
CA ILE A 55 8.86 5.67 -9.09
C ILE A 55 8.00 5.77 -10.36
N ARG A 56 7.53 4.62 -10.86
CA ARG A 56 6.54 4.56 -11.93
C ARG A 56 5.14 4.66 -11.33
N PHE A 57 4.33 5.55 -11.87
CA PHE A 57 2.91 5.64 -11.58
C PHE A 57 2.14 5.04 -12.74
N VAL A 58 1.25 4.09 -12.45
CA VAL A 58 0.42 3.41 -13.44
C VAL A 58 -1.05 3.68 -13.13
N VAL A 59 -1.79 4.14 -14.14
CA VAL A 59 -3.22 4.46 -14.06
C VAL A 59 -3.97 3.63 -15.09
N VAL A 60 -4.93 2.83 -14.66
CA VAL A 60 -5.78 2.02 -15.54
C VAL A 60 -7.07 2.77 -15.79
N VAL A 61 -7.37 2.93 -17.08
CA VAL A 61 -8.62 3.48 -17.57
C VAL A 61 -9.33 2.41 -18.38
N SER A 62 -10.57 2.10 -18.01
CA SER A 62 -11.46 1.32 -18.87
C SER A 62 -12.22 2.25 -19.77
N ASP A 63 -12.30 1.88 -21.04
CA ASP A 63 -13.38 2.35 -21.90
C ASP A 63 -14.70 1.76 -21.39
N THR A 64 -15.76 2.54 -21.44
CA THR A 64 -17.08 2.13 -20.93
C THR A 64 -18.13 2.50 -21.95
N GLU A 65 -19.26 1.79 -21.97
CA GLU A 65 -20.42 2.13 -22.82
C GLU A 65 -21.10 3.47 -22.41
N THR A 66 -20.54 4.18 -21.43
CA THR A 66 -21.03 5.47 -20.92
C THR A 66 -20.34 6.64 -21.64
N ASN A 67 -20.81 7.86 -21.36
CA ASN A 67 -20.29 9.09 -21.99
C ASN A 67 -18.85 9.47 -21.57
N SER A 68 -18.20 8.72 -20.69
CA SER A 68 -16.86 9.08 -20.18
C SER A 68 -16.06 7.84 -19.81
N PRO A 69 -14.79 7.72 -20.26
CA PRO A 69 -13.90 6.66 -19.80
C PRO A 69 -13.67 6.76 -18.29
N VAL A 70 -13.46 5.63 -17.63
CA VAL A 70 -13.41 5.56 -16.16
C VAL A 70 -12.04 5.13 -15.65
N VAL A 71 -11.54 5.84 -14.63
CA VAL A 71 -10.33 5.45 -13.89
C VAL A 71 -10.71 4.33 -12.91
N VAL A 72 -10.22 3.13 -13.20
CA VAL A 72 -10.55 1.90 -12.45
C VAL A 72 -9.63 1.74 -11.24
N THR A 73 -8.32 1.91 -11.44
CA THR A 73 -7.32 1.71 -10.40
C THR A 73 -6.02 2.42 -10.78
N ALA A 74 -5.15 2.61 -9.79
CA ALA A 74 -3.80 3.08 -10.02
C ALA A 74 -2.85 2.56 -8.92
N TRP A 75 -1.57 2.46 -9.24
CA TRP A 75 -0.54 2.03 -8.30
C TRP A 75 0.83 2.63 -8.65
N THR A 76 1.79 2.36 -7.77
CA THR A 76 3.19 2.70 -7.94
C THR A 76 4.06 1.44 -8.08
N GLU A 77 5.16 1.57 -8.79
CA GLU A 77 6.21 0.56 -8.93
C GLU A 77 7.58 1.23 -8.81
N VAL A 78 8.58 0.51 -8.32
CA VAL A 78 9.96 1.01 -8.33
C VAL A 78 10.51 0.86 -9.75
N ALA A 79 10.77 1.98 -10.43
CA ALA A 79 11.40 1.99 -11.75
C ALA A 79 12.93 2.08 -11.67
N ASP A 80 13.42 2.89 -10.73
CA ASP A 80 14.84 3.04 -10.41
C ASP A 80 14.96 3.31 -8.90
N ARG A 81 15.45 2.31 -8.18
CA ARG A 81 15.60 2.38 -6.72
C ARG A 81 16.63 3.43 -6.29
N GLY A 82 17.71 3.60 -7.06
CA GLY A 82 18.76 4.58 -6.76
C GLY A 82 18.23 6.00 -6.90
N ALA A 83 17.53 6.27 -8.00
CA ALA A 83 16.88 7.56 -8.22
C ALA A 83 15.79 7.85 -7.17
N ALA A 84 15.01 6.83 -6.77
CA ALA A 84 13.99 6.99 -5.74
C ALA A 84 14.56 7.35 -4.37
N LEU A 85 15.63 6.66 -3.94
CA LEU A 85 16.31 6.94 -2.67
C LEU A 85 17.13 8.24 -2.68
N ALA A 86 17.51 8.73 -3.86
CA ALA A 86 18.17 10.02 -4.02
C ALA A 86 17.18 11.20 -4.02
N SER A 87 15.89 10.95 -4.25
CA SER A 87 14.85 11.99 -4.20
C SER A 87 14.50 12.35 -2.76
N ALA A 88 14.26 13.64 -2.50
CA ALA A 88 13.77 14.10 -1.18
C ALA A 88 12.31 13.70 -0.90
N ARG A 89 11.61 13.16 -1.90
CA ARG A 89 10.20 12.82 -1.82
C ARG A 89 9.93 11.50 -1.08
N TRP A 90 10.86 10.57 -1.14
CA TRP A 90 10.65 9.20 -0.65
C TRP A 90 11.64 8.88 0.45
N ASP A 91 11.15 8.28 1.53
CA ASP A 91 12.04 7.61 2.46
C ASP A 91 12.25 6.14 2.06
N ALA A 92 13.18 5.46 2.72
CA ALA A 92 13.46 4.05 2.44
C ALA A 92 12.25 3.14 2.71
N THR A 93 11.41 3.49 3.69
CA THR A 93 10.19 2.73 4.03
C THR A 93 9.17 2.85 2.91
N ASP A 94 9.03 4.02 2.29
CA ASP A 94 8.16 4.23 1.13
C ASP A 94 8.61 3.37 -0.05
N VAL A 95 9.89 3.44 -0.40
CA VAL A 95 10.46 2.67 -1.52
C VAL A 95 10.31 1.16 -1.29
N ASP A 96 10.56 0.69 -0.07
CA ASP A 96 10.36 -0.72 0.30
C ASP A 96 8.89 -1.13 0.29
N THR A 97 7.99 -0.26 0.76
CA THR A 97 6.55 -0.50 0.72
C THR A 97 6.06 -0.63 -0.72
N ILE A 98 6.51 0.25 -1.61
CA ILE A 98 6.18 0.19 -3.04
C ILE A 98 6.69 -1.13 -3.63
N ALA A 99 7.97 -1.47 -3.41
CA ALA A 99 8.58 -2.69 -3.93
C ALA A 99 7.84 -3.96 -3.49
N VAL A 100 7.51 -4.08 -2.19
CA VAL A 100 6.76 -5.22 -1.65
C VAL A 100 5.37 -5.32 -2.28
N ARG A 101 4.66 -4.20 -2.44
CA ARG A 101 3.32 -4.20 -3.02
C ARG A 101 3.32 -4.54 -4.51
N THR A 102 4.34 -4.11 -5.25
CA THR A 102 4.53 -4.50 -6.65
C THR A 102 4.77 -5.99 -6.77
N ALA A 103 5.71 -6.54 -6.00
CA ALA A 103 5.97 -7.99 -5.99
C ALA A 103 4.70 -8.80 -5.67
N LEU A 104 3.95 -8.41 -4.63
CA LEU A 104 2.68 -9.05 -4.28
C LEU A 104 1.56 -8.89 -5.34
N SER A 105 1.70 -7.94 -6.27
CA SER A 105 0.72 -7.71 -7.35
C SER A 105 1.13 -8.40 -8.65
N ASP A 106 2.43 -8.49 -8.95
CA ASP A 106 2.98 -9.21 -10.10
C ASP A 106 2.91 -10.73 -9.91
N ASP A 107 3.05 -11.19 -8.66
CA ASP A 107 2.94 -12.60 -8.25
C ASP A 107 1.49 -13.00 -7.92
N ALA A 108 0.49 -12.45 -8.62
CA ALA A 108 -0.91 -12.84 -8.40
C ALA A 108 -1.18 -14.34 -8.70
N ASP A 109 -0.32 -14.96 -9.52
CA ASP A 109 -0.34 -16.38 -9.86
C ASP A 109 0.75 -17.20 -9.13
N GLU A 110 1.68 -16.58 -8.40
CA GLU A 110 2.63 -17.33 -7.58
C GLU A 110 1.90 -17.70 -6.27
N PRO A 111 1.87 -18.99 -5.88
CA PRO A 111 1.20 -19.38 -4.65
C PRO A 111 1.82 -18.58 -3.51
N ILE A 112 1.00 -17.82 -2.78
CA ILE A 112 1.35 -17.36 -1.44
C ILE A 112 1.95 -18.59 -0.74
N PRO A 113 3.20 -18.56 -0.28
CA PRO A 113 3.83 -19.75 0.26
C PRO A 113 2.90 -20.35 1.31
N ASP A 114 2.62 -21.66 1.21
CA ASP A 114 1.66 -22.38 2.07
C ASP A 114 1.90 -22.11 3.57
N ARG A 115 3.08 -21.60 3.93
CA ARG A 115 3.39 -21.02 5.23
C ARG A 115 4.20 -19.74 5.12
N LEU A 116 3.61 -18.63 5.61
CA LEU A 116 4.39 -17.52 6.16
C LEU A 116 5.28 -18.06 7.29
N ARG A 117 6.61 -17.96 7.17
CA ARG A 117 7.50 -18.38 8.26
C ARG A 117 7.28 -17.47 9.47
N ARG A 118 6.82 -18.07 10.57
CA ARG A 118 6.59 -17.37 11.84
C ARG A 118 7.93 -16.80 12.32
N ARG A 119 8.07 -15.47 12.31
CA ARG A 119 9.20 -14.80 12.96
C ARG A 119 8.95 -14.75 14.46
N SER A 120 9.89 -15.25 15.25
CA SER A 120 9.99 -14.89 16.67
C SER A 120 10.68 -13.53 16.73
N ILE A 121 9.92 -12.46 16.99
CA ILE A 121 10.50 -11.17 17.32
C ILE A 121 10.98 -11.28 18.78
N SER A 122 12.29 -11.48 18.95
CA SER A 122 12.93 -11.68 20.26
C SER A 122 13.04 -10.42 21.10
N ARG A 123 12.75 -9.25 20.51
CA ARG A 123 12.76 -7.95 21.19
C ARG A 123 11.38 -7.31 21.13
N PRO A 124 10.84 -6.80 22.23
CA PRO A 124 9.60 -6.06 22.17
C PRO A 124 9.70 -4.85 21.24
N PHE A 125 8.65 -4.60 20.44
CA PHE A 125 8.54 -3.43 19.56
C PHE A 125 7.24 -2.65 19.86
N GLU A 126 7.18 -1.39 19.49
CA GLU A 126 6.08 -0.49 19.91
C GLU A 126 5.04 -0.31 18.79
N ILE A 127 3.75 -0.47 19.15
CA ILE A 127 2.61 -0.08 18.31
C ILE A 127 1.60 0.65 19.21
N GLY A 128 1.34 1.92 18.89
CA GLY A 128 0.55 2.80 19.77
C GLY A 128 1.23 2.93 21.13
N ASP A 129 0.46 2.82 22.21
CA ASP A 129 0.98 2.83 23.58
C ASP A 129 1.47 1.44 24.08
N HIS A 130 1.54 0.43 23.20
CA HIS A 130 1.86 -0.95 23.59
C HIS A 130 3.24 -1.38 23.15
N ARG A 131 3.95 -2.06 24.06
CA ARG A 131 5.24 -2.72 23.81
C ARG A 131 5.00 -4.21 23.62
N LEU A 132 5.18 -4.74 22.41
CA LEU A 132 4.66 -6.03 21.97
C LEU A 132 5.76 -7.06 21.73
N GLU A 133 5.52 -8.28 22.20
CA GLU A 133 6.28 -9.49 21.88
C GLU A 133 5.43 -10.50 21.12
N THR A 134 6.10 -11.41 20.40
CA THR A 134 5.46 -12.47 19.63
C THR A 134 6.18 -13.79 19.85
N VAL A 135 5.43 -14.84 20.20
CA VAL A 135 5.97 -16.21 20.17
C VAL A 135 5.60 -16.86 18.84
N ALA A 136 6.59 -17.46 18.18
CA ALA A 136 6.35 -18.20 16.95
C ALA A 136 5.37 -19.36 17.23
N GLY A 137 4.17 -19.28 16.65
CA GLY A 137 3.12 -20.27 16.92
C GLY A 137 1.81 -19.62 17.36
N GLU A 138 1.90 -18.46 17.99
CA GLU A 138 0.74 -17.82 18.61
C GLU A 138 -0.06 -16.99 17.58
N PRO A 139 -1.40 -17.09 17.57
CA PRO A 139 -2.25 -16.30 16.68
C PRO A 139 -2.51 -14.88 17.22
N PHE A 140 -1.66 -14.39 18.12
CA PHE A 140 -1.78 -13.10 18.78
C PHE A 140 -0.40 -12.53 19.13
N VAL A 141 -0.34 -11.22 19.31
CA VAL A 141 0.81 -10.52 19.89
C VAL A 141 0.50 -10.16 21.35
N ARG A 142 1.50 -10.18 22.23
CA ARG A 142 1.32 -9.90 23.66
C ARG A 142 2.01 -8.60 24.02
N CYS A 143 1.30 -7.68 24.68
CA CYS A 143 1.92 -6.51 25.26
C CYS A 143 2.65 -6.88 26.56
N THR A 144 3.94 -6.54 26.67
CA THR A 144 4.75 -6.76 27.87
C THR A 144 4.39 -5.79 29.00
N ALA A 145 3.82 -4.63 28.67
CA ALA A 145 3.42 -3.62 29.66
C ALA A 145 2.04 -3.91 30.29
N CYS A 146 1.00 -4.17 29.49
CA CYS A 146 -0.35 -4.43 30.00
C CYS A 146 -0.73 -5.93 30.06
N GLY A 147 0.07 -6.80 29.47
CA GLY A 147 -0.20 -8.24 29.42
C GLY A 147 -1.34 -8.66 28.47
N CYS A 148 -2.02 -7.71 27.81
CA CYS A 148 -3.10 -8.01 26.88
C CYS A 148 -2.58 -8.71 25.61
N ARG A 149 -3.46 -9.54 25.02
CA ARG A 149 -3.23 -10.24 23.76
C ARG A 149 -4.07 -9.60 22.67
N PHE A 150 -3.48 -9.37 21.50
CA PHE A 150 -4.14 -8.71 20.38
C PHE A 150 -4.01 -9.55 19.11
N ARG A 151 -5.11 -9.65 18.36
CA ARG A 151 -5.17 -10.39 17.08
C ARG A 151 -5.27 -9.48 15.85
N SER A 152 -5.40 -8.17 16.06
CA SER A 152 -5.50 -7.18 14.99
C SER A 152 -4.87 -5.86 15.41
N LYS A 153 -4.47 -5.08 14.41
CA LYS A 153 -3.93 -3.73 14.60
C LYS A 153 -4.99 -2.76 15.12
N SER A 154 -6.25 -2.87 14.67
CA SER A 154 -7.35 -2.05 15.18
C SER A 154 -7.56 -2.23 16.67
N ALA A 155 -7.51 -3.48 17.16
CA ALA A 155 -7.64 -3.76 18.59
C ALA A 155 -6.48 -3.18 19.44
N LEU A 156 -5.29 -3.02 18.85
CA LEU A 156 -4.14 -2.35 19.49
C LEU A 156 -4.35 -0.83 19.60
N ILE A 157 -4.95 -0.22 18.58
CA ILE A 157 -5.14 1.23 18.48
C ILE A 157 -6.33 1.69 19.34
N GLU A 158 -7.42 0.93 19.33
CA GLU A 158 -8.65 1.29 20.04
C GLU A 158 -8.52 1.17 21.57
N ARG A 159 -7.63 0.28 22.03
CA ARG A 159 -7.45 0.01 23.45
C ARG A 159 -6.18 0.66 23.98
N ARG A 160 -6.32 1.68 24.84
CA ARG A 160 -5.17 2.27 25.54
C ARG A 160 -4.43 1.26 26.41
N CYS A 161 -3.11 1.33 26.40
CA CYS A 161 -2.27 0.52 27.27
C CYS A 161 -2.41 0.99 28.72
N ARG A 162 -2.76 0.07 29.62
CA ARG A 162 -2.79 0.31 31.07
C ARG A 162 -1.91 -0.73 31.74
N PRO A 163 -0.84 -0.33 32.46
CA PRO A 163 0.02 -1.28 33.17
C PRO A 163 -0.82 -2.13 34.12
N ARG A 164 -0.48 -3.41 34.27
CA ARG A 164 -1.08 -4.20 35.35
C ARG A 164 -0.58 -3.63 36.66
N SER A 165 -1.45 -3.02 37.44
CA SER A 165 -1.20 -2.73 38.85
C SER A 165 -0.84 -4.06 39.51
N GLY A 166 0.41 -4.22 39.95
CA GLY A 166 0.88 -5.45 40.56
C GLY A 166 0.11 -5.74 41.85
N GLY A 167 -0.81 -6.72 41.80
CA GLY A 167 -1.32 -7.40 42.98
C GLY A 167 -0.34 -8.50 43.37
N ARG A 168 0.19 -8.42 44.59
CA ARG A 168 0.88 -9.52 45.28
C ARG A 168 0.00 -10.75 45.37
#